data_AF-A0A7C4H5X7-F1
#
_entry.id   AF-A0A7C4H5X7-F1
#
_cell.length_a   1.000
_cell.length_b   1.000
_cell.length_c   1.000
_cell.angle_alpha   90.00
_cell.angle_beta   90.00
_cell.angle_gamma   90.00
#
_symmetry.space_group_name_H-M   'P 1'
#
loop_
_entity.id
_entity.type
_entity.pdbx_description
1 polymer ?
#
loop_
_entity_poly.entity_id
_entity_poly.type
_entity_poly.pdbx_seq_one_letter_code
_entity_poly.pdbx_strand_id
1 'polypeptide(L)'
;MKSGVGKSDKVILTTGVFDIIHPGHIRFLEEAKRLAGRSGRLVVIVACDTIVRKNKGRMPLFKARDRALMVSRLKPVDTVYIGRRGDLEKNIEFFIKKIKPDVIVFGYDQDDVMRKTIKVLE
;
A
#
# COMPACT_ATOMS: atom_id res chain seq x y z
N MET A 1 -8.78 39.58 0.03
CA MET A 1 -7.82 38.50 0.35
C MET A 1 -8.57 37.18 0.30
N LYS A 2 -8.33 36.34 -0.72
CA LYS A 2 -8.85 34.96 -0.74
C LYS A 2 -7.90 34.12 0.10
N SER A 3 -8.33 33.74 1.30
CA SER A 3 -7.64 32.77 2.15
C SER A 3 -7.50 31.47 1.35
N GLY A 4 -6.25 31.11 1.03
CA GLY A 4 -5.95 29.87 0.32
C GLY A 4 -6.39 28.69 1.18
N VAL A 5 -7.44 28.00 0.75
CA VAL A 5 -7.80 26.69 1.28
C VAL A 5 -6.59 25.78 1.07
N GLY A 6 -5.89 25.44 2.15
CA GLY A 6 -4.78 24.50 2.12
C GLY A 6 -5.24 23.20 1.45
N LYS A 7 -4.43 22.66 0.54
CA LYS A 7 -4.68 21.36 -0.10
C LYS A 7 -4.99 20.34 1.00
N SER A 8 -6.13 19.67 0.92
CA SER A 8 -6.54 18.62 1.85
C SER A 8 -5.44 17.56 2.04
N ASP A 9 -5.35 17.00 3.25
CA ASP A 9 -4.38 15.96 3.61
C ASP A 9 -4.65 14.67 2.82
N LYS A 10 -3.96 14.51 1.69
CA LYS A 10 -4.16 13.36 0.81
C LYS A 10 -3.71 12.07 1.49
N VAL A 11 -4.58 11.07 1.45
CA VAL A 11 -4.32 9.70 1.87
C VAL A 11 -3.90 8.90 0.65
N ILE A 12 -2.62 8.55 0.59
CA ILE A 12 -2.06 7.70 -0.46
C ILE A 12 -2.04 6.27 0.06
N LEU A 13 -2.55 5.33 -0.73
CA LEU A 13 -2.54 3.91 -0.42
C LEU A 13 -1.64 3.15 -1.39
N THR A 14 -0.83 2.24 -0.86
CA THR A 14 -0.16 1.23 -1.67
C THR A 14 -0.18 -0.14 -1.00
N THR A 15 0.10 -1.18 -1.76
CA THR A 15 0.13 -2.57 -1.30
C THR A 15 1.30 -3.33 -1.91
N GLY A 16 1.89 -4.24 -1.15
CA GLY A 16 3.01 -5.02 -1.63
C GLY A 16 3.41 -6.16 -0.71
N VAL A 17 4.30 -7.02 -1.21
CA VAL A 17 4.86 -8.11 -0.40
C VAL A 17 5.95 -7.57 0.53
N PHE A 18 6.87 -6.73 0.04
CA PHE A 18 7.98 -6.20 0.84
C PHE A 18 8.75 -7.29 1.60
N ASP A 19 9.11 -8.37 0.89
CA ASP A 19 9.78 -9.54 1.47
C ASP A 19 11.22 -9.23 1.87
N ILE A 20 12.08 -9.00 0.87
CA ILE A 20 13.40 -8.42 1.06
C ILE A 20 13.31 -6.95 0.65
N ILE A 21 13.51 -6.04 1.60
CA ILE A 21 13.55 -4.61 1.29
C ILE A 21 14.83 -4.30 0.52
N HIS A 22 14.69 -3.54 -0.56
CA HIS A 22 15.79 -3.16 -1.44
C HIS A 22 15.54 -1.73 -1.96
N PRO A 23 16.52 -1.06 -2.58
CA PRO A 23 16.40 0.35 -2.98
C PRO A 23 15.17 0.67 -3.85
N GLY A 24 14.75 -0.27 -4.71
CA GLY A 24 13.51 -0.13 -5.49
C GLY A 24 12.26 0.14 -4.62
N HIS A 25 12.08 -0.59 -3.51
CA HIS A 25 10.98 -0.35 -2.56
C HIS A 25 11.08 1.03 -1.92
N ILE A 26 12.30 1.46 -1.57
CA ILE A 26 12.53 2.76 -0.93
C ILE A 26 12.11 3.89 -1.88
N ARG A 27 12.63 3.88 -3.12
CA ARG A 27 12.30 4.90 -4.14
C ARG A 27 10.81 4.92 -4.47
N PHE A 28 10.19 3.75 -4.56
CA PHE A 28 8.75 3.62 -4.80
C PHE A 28 7.94 4.28 -3.68
N LEU A 29 8.25 3.98 -2.42
CA LEU A 29 7.53 4.54 -1.27
C LEU A 29 7.79 6.04 -1.11
N GLU A 30 9.00 6.52 -1.41
CA GLU A 30 9.32 7.95 -1.46
C GLU A 30 8.46 8.69 -2.49
N GLU A 31 8.35 8.15 -3.71
CA GLU A 31 7.52 8.77 -4.76
C GLU A 31 6.04 8.73 -4.39
N ALA A 32 5.56 7.61 -3.84
CA ALA A 32 4.19 7.52 -3.34
C ALA A 32 3.90 8.57 -2.25
N LYS A 33 4.82 8.77 -1.30
CA LYS A 33 4.67 9.79 -0.25
C LYS A 33 4.68 11.21 -0.82
N ARG A 34 5.42 11.50 -1.90
CA ARG A 34 5.39 12.83 -2.55
C ARG A 34 4.00 13.21 -3.06
N LEU A 35 3.21 12.24 -3.53
CA LEU A 35 1.82 12.47 -3.96
C LEU A 35 0.91 12.94 -2.82
N ALA A 36 1.26 12.63 -1.57
CA ALA A 36 0.50 13.02 -0.39
C ALA A 36 0.60 14.53 -0.09
N GLY A 37 1.64 15.21 -0.62
CA GLY A 37 1.94 16.60 -0.27
C GLY A 37 2.54 16.74 1.14
N ARG A 38 2.55 17.97 1.67
CA ARG A 38 3.23 18.28 2.94
C ARG A 38 2.55 17.69 4.17
N SER A 39 1.23 17.63 4.15
CA SER A 39 0.41 17.24 5.31
C SER A 39 -0.36 15.92 5.10
N GLY A 40 -0.26 15.33 3.91
CA GLY A 40 -0.85 14.02 3.63
C GLY A 40 -0.03 12.84 4.17
N ARG A 41 -0.58 11.64 4.04
CA ARG A 41 -0.01 10.41 4.59
C ARG A 41 0.01 9.26 3.60
N LEU A 42 1.05 8.43 3.68
CA LEU A 42 1.21 7.17 2.97
C LEU A 42 0.82 6.02 3.90
N VAL A 43 -0.19 5.26 3.47
CA VAL A 43 -0.63 4.02 4.08
C VAL A 43 -0.16 2.86 3.22
N VAL A 44 0.51 1.88 3.85
CA VAL A 44 1.03 0.68 3.18
C VAL A 44 0.32 -0.56 3.70
N ILE A 45 -0.22 -1.38 2.81
CA ILE A 45 -0.72 -2.71 3.14
C ILE A 45 0.35 -3.74 2.78
N VAL A 46 0.84 -4.44 3.79
CA VAL A 46 1.76 -5.57 3.62
C VAL A 46 0.94 -6.84 3.42
N ALA A 47 1.04 -7.46 2.25
CA ALA A 47 0.29 -8.67 1.91
C ALA A 47 0.53 -9.79 2.95
N CYS A 48 -0.52 -10.49 3.37
CA CYS A 48 -0.35 -11.62 4.29
C CYS A 48 0.21 -12.85 3.58
N ASP A 49 0.83 -13.74 4.36
CA ASP A 49 1.57 -14.88 3.81
C ASP A 49 0.71 -15.80 2.95
N THR A 50 -0.57 -15.98 3.30
CA THR A 50 -1.50 -16.80 2.50
C THR A 50 -1.83 -16.18 1.15
N ILE A 51 -1.94 -14.86 1.06
CA ILE A 51 -2.17 -14.15 -0.21
C ILE A 51 -0.91 -14.25 -1.09
N VAL A 52 0.27 -14.10 -0.49
CA VAL A 52 1.55 -14.26 -1.21
C VAL A 52 1.66 -15.67 -1.78
N ARG A 53 1.39 -16.72 -0.97
CA ARG A 53 1.38 -18.11 -1.43
C ARG A 53 0.42 -18.31 -2.61
N LYS A 54 -0.82 -17.84 -2.49
CA LYS A 54 -1.86 -18.02 -3.52
C LYS A 54 -1.48 -17.34 -4.84
N ASN A 55 -0.93 -16.12 -4.78
CA ASN A 55 -0.69 -15.31 -5.99
C ASN A 55 0.71 -15.50 -6.60
N LYS A 56 1.73 -15.83 -5.80
CA LYS A 56 3.12 -15.95 -6.26
C LYS A 56 3.61 -17.41 -6.26
N GLY A 57 2.80 -18.37 -5.81
CA GLY A 57 3.16 -19.79 -5.75
C GLY A 57 4.18 -20.17 -4.68
N ARG A 58 4.64 -19.23 -3.86
CA ARG A 58 5.68 -19.43 -2.85
C ARG A 58 5.39 -18.69 -1.54
N MET A 59 5.99 -19.14 -0.44
CA MET A 59 5.99 -18.32 0.79
C MET A 59 6.90 -17.10 0.62
N PRO A 60 6.60 -16.01 1.34
CA PRO A 60 7.62 -15.03 1.64
C PRO A 60 8.69 -15.64 2.56
N LEU A 61 9.90 -15.09 2.51
CA LEU A 61 11.00 -15.45 3.42
C LEU A 61 10.71 -14.99 4.84
N PHE A 62 10.14 -13.78 4.97
CA PHE A 62 9.77 -13.22 6.27
C PHE A 62 8.25 -13.26 6.49
N LYS A 63 7.83 -13.50 7.73
CA LYS A 63 6.40 -13.48 8.09
C LYS A 63 5.85 -12.07 7.88
N ALA A 64 4.54 -11.98 7.62
CA ALA A 64 3.88 -10.68 7.40
C ALA A 64 4.11 -9.65 8.52
N ARG A 65 4.26 -10.10 9.76
CA ARG A 65 4.57 -9.23 10.91
C ARG A 65 5.96 -8.62 10.82
N ASP A 66 6.96 -9.40 10.45
CA ASP A 66 8.35 -8.94 10.35
C ASP A 66 8.49 -7.97 9.16
N ARG A 67 7.86 -8.30 8.02
CA ARG A 67 7.78 -7.41 6.85
C ARG A 67 7.09 -6.09 7.20
N ALA A 68 5.97 -6.15 7.91
CA ALA A 68 5.27 -4.95 8.37
C ALA A 68 6.12 -4.10 9.33
N LEU A 69 6.85 -4.74 10.26
CA LEU A 69 7.78 -4.03 11.15
C LEU A 69 8.85 -3.30 10.34
N MET A 70 9.52 -3.99 9.41
CA MET A 70 10.56 -3.37 8.57
C MET A 70 9.99 -2.20 7.75
N VAL A 71 8.83 -2.36 7.11
CA VAL A 71 8.17 -1.30 6.33
C VAL A 71 7.77 -0.12 7.21
N SER A 72 7.26 -0.35 8.42
CA SER A 72 6.86 0.73 9.35
C SER A 72 8.02 1.58 9.86
N ARG A 73 9.26 1.13 9.68
CA ARG A 73 10.46 1.90 10.03
C ARG A 73 11.01 2.72 8.88
N LEU A 74 10.42 2.62 7.69
CA LEU A 74 10.82 3.43 6.54
C LEU A 74 10.24 4.84 6.68
N LYS A 75 11.10 5.85 6.58
CA LYS A 75 10.75 7.28 6.67
C LYS A 75 9.51 7.71 5.85
N PRO A 76 9.29 7.27 4.59
CA PRO A 76 8.11 7.71 3.84
C PRO A 76 6.78 7.13 4.33
N VAL A 77 6.78 6.11 5.20
CA VAL A 77 5.59 5.36 5.59
C VAL A 77 5.01 5.90 6.90
N ASP A 78 3.74 6.33 6.88
CA ASP A 78 3.05 6.84 8.07
C ASP A 78 2.20 5.78 8.77
N THR A 79 1.67 4.81 8.02
CA THR A 79 0.81 3.76 8.58
C THR A 79 1.01 2.46 7.83
N VAL A 80 1.10 1.35 8.58
CA VAL A 80 1.18 0.00 8.00
C VAL A 80 0.02 -0.85 8.47
N TYR A 81 -0.60 -1.57 7.54
CA TYR A 81 -1.54 -2.64 7.81
C TYR A 81 -1.01 -3.97 7.30
N ILE A 82 -1.35 -5.05 7.98
CA ILE A 82 -1.19 -6.40 7.44
C ILE A 82 -2.48 -6.77 6.70
N GLY A 83 -2.34 -7.26 5.48
CA GLY A 83 -3.44 -7.73 4.64
C GLY A 83 -4.26 -8.83 5.33
N ARG A 84 -5.55 -8.92 5.00
CA ARG A 84 -6.42 -9.99 5.49
C ARG A 84 -6.15 -11.32 4.75
N ARG A 85 -6.43 -12.43 5.43
CA ARG A 85 -6.49 -13.76 4.77
C ARG A 85 -7.73 -13.82 3.87
N GLY A 86 -7.72 -14.70 2.88
CA GLY A 86 -8.84 -14.92 1.97
C GLY A 86 -8.52 -14.50 0.54
N ASP A 87 -9.44 -13.76 -0.07
CA ASP A 87 -9.29 -13.31 -1.46
C ASP A 87 -8.67 -11.90 -1.54
N LEU A 88 -7.88 -11.66 -2.59
CA LEU A 88 -7.23 -10.37 -2.82
C LEU A 88 -8.24 -9.26 -3.08
N GLU A 89 -9.30 -9.49 -3.84
CA GLU A 89 -10.31 -8.48 -4.19
C GLU A 89 -11.06 -8.02 -2.94
N LYS A 90 -11.54 -8.97 -2.12
CA LYS A 90 -12.20 -8.67 -0.84
C LYS A 90 -11.29 -7.91 0.13
N ASN A 91 -10.00 -8.19 0.08
CA ASN A 91 -9.00 -7.52 0.91
C ASN A 91 -8.80 -6.07 0.45
N ILE A 92 -8.67 -5.84 -0.86
CA ILE A 92 -8.60 -4.50 -1.47
C ILE A 92 -9.86 -3.70 -1.12
N GLU A 93 -11.05 -4.26 -1.36
CA GLU A 93 -12.34 -3.63 -1.07
C GLU A 93 -12.45 -3.21 0.41
N PHE A 94 -12.11 -4.12 1.32
CA PHE A 94 -12.13 -3.83 2.75
C PHE A 94 -11.25 -2.64 3.12
N PHE A 95 -10.02 -2.60 2.60
CA PHE A 95 -9.09 -1.53 2.93
C PHE A 95 -9.43 -0.21 2.25
N ILE A 96 -9.95 -0.22 1.03
CA ILE A 96 -10.46 0.98 0.37
C ILE A 96 -11.59 1.59 1.21
N LYS A 97 -12.56 0.78 1.63
CA LYS A 97 -13.68 1.24 2.49
C LYS A 97 -13.20 1.74 3.85
N LYS A 98 -12.21 1.07 4.45
CA LYS A 98 -11.64 1.42 5.76
C LYS A 98 -10.79 2.69 5.73
N ILE A 99 -9.93 2.83 4.72
CA ILE A 99 -8.90 3.88 4.64
C ILE A 99 -9.43 5.12 3.92
N LYS A 100 -10.33 4.94 2.95
CA LYS A 100 -10.84 5.98 2.02
C LYS A 100 -9.70 6.77 1.38
N PRO A 101 -8.80 6.10 0.62
CA PRO A 101 -7.66 6.76 0.01
C PRO A 101 -8.09 7.71 -1.11
N ASP A 102 -7.37 8.83 -1.26
CA ASP A 102 -7.52 9.75 -2.38
C ASP A 102 -6.82 9.22 -3.64
N VAL A 103 -5.73 8.47 -3.45
CA VAL A 103 -4.92 7.89 -4.54
C VAL A 103 -4.44 6.50 -4.14
N ILE A 104 -4.52 5.55 -5.06
CA ILE A 104 -3.93 4.22 -4.92
C ILE A 104 -2.77 4.08 -5.90
N VAL A 105 -1.60 3.69 -5.41
CA VAL A 105 -0.35 3.61 -6.18
C VAL A 105 0.11 2.16 -6.25
N PHE A 106 0.50 1.73 -7.44
CA PHE A 106 0.99 0.39 -7.73
C PHE A 106 2.44 0.45 -8.25
N GLY A 107 3.20 -0.59 -7.93
CA GLY A 107 4.50 -0.82 -8.57
C GLY A 107 4.34 -1.19 -10.04
N TYR A 108 5.42 -1.04 -10.82
CA TYR A 108 5.41 -1.25 -12.27
C TYR A 108 5.04 -2.69 -12.70
N ASP A 109 5.16 -3.68 -11.80
CA ASP A 109 4.92 -5.10 -12.05
C ASP A 109 3.59 -5.59 -11.44
N GLN A 110 2.70 -4.68 -11.05
CA GLN A 110 1.48 -4.99 -10.29
C GLN A 110 0.18 -4.84 -11.10
N ASP A 111 0.21 -5.02 -12.42
CA ASP A 111 -0.94 -4.85 -13.32
C ASP A 111 -2.18 -5.66 -12.91
N ASP A 112 -2.00 -6.90 -12.47
CA ASP A 112 -3.10 -7.75 -12.01
C ASP A 112 -3.79 -7.17 -10.76
N VAL A 113 -3.01 -6.62 -9.84
CA VAL A 113 -3.53 -6.01 -8.61
C VAL A 113 -4.27 -4.72 -8.95
N MET A 114 -3.72 -3.93 -9.87
CA MET A 114 -4.34 -2.70 -10.37
C MET A 114 -5.70 -3.00 -11.03
N ARG A 115 -5.76 -3.96 -11.97
CA ARG A 115 -7.02 -4.35 -12.62
C ARG A 115 -8.08 -4.79 -11.62
N LYS A 116 -7.70 -5.62 -10.64
CA LYS A 116 -8.59 -6.05 -9.56
C LYS A 116 -9.06 -4.88 -8.71
N THR A 117 -8.21 -3.89 -8.49
CA THR A 117 -8.57 -2.69 -7.73
C THR A 117 -9.56 -1.83 -8.50
N ILE A 118 -9.37 -1.64 -9.80
CA ILE A 118 -10.31 -0.89 -10.66
C ILE A 118 -11.69 -1.55 -10.62
N LYS A 119 -11.76 -2.87 -10.79
CA LYS A 119 -13.02 -3.64 -10.70
C LYS A 119 -13.76 -3.48 -9.36
N VAL A 120 -13.03 -3.23 -8.27
CA VAL A 120 -13.63 -3.01 -6.93
C VAL A 120 -14.17 -1.59 -6.77
N LEU A 121 -13.69 -0.64 -7.58
CA LEU A 121 -14.11 0.76 -7.55
C LEU A 121 -15.27 1.08 -8.51
N GLU A 122 -15.47 0.24 -9.54
CA GLU A 122 -16.65 0.23 -10.41
C GLU A 122 -17.89 -0.31 -9.69
#